data_AF-A0AAQ4EV74-F1
#
_entry.id   AF-A0AAQ4EV74-F1
#
_cell.length_a   1.000
_cell.length_b   1.000
_cell.length_c   1.000
_cell.angle_alpha   90.00
_cell.angle_beta   90.00
_cell.angle_gamma   90.00
#
_symmetry.space_group_name_H-M   'P 1'
#
loop_
_entity.id
_entity.type
_entity.pdbx_description
1 polymer ?
#
loop_
_entity_poly.entity_id
_entity_poly.type
_entity_poly.pdbx_seq_one_letter_code
_entity_poly.pdbx_strand_id
1 'polypeptide(L)'
;MEEGEVSEMCNDQLLFVRWKDKREVLMLTTKHKGGMVESGKVDKKTGESRKIPLCMSKYNLCMGAVDKVSMVVTVTSTVTRKSMKWYKKYFFHLLDITILNSHLLQITAS
;
A
#
# COMPACT_ATOMS: atom_id res chain seq x y z
N MET A 1 -8.26 -20.71 14.28
CA MET A 1 -8.44 -20.13 12.94
C MET A 1 -7.86 -21.02 11.88
N GLU A 2 -8.73 -21.52 11.01
CA GLU A 2 -8.36 -22.21 9.77
C GLU A 2 -7.97 -21.19 8.68
N GLU A 3 -7.33 -21.66 7.60
CA GLU A 3 -6.92 -20.81 6.47
C GLU A 3 -8.19 -20.29 5.75
N GLY A 4 -8.34 -18.97 5.68
CA GLY A 4 -9.53 -18.30 5.14
C GLY A 4 -10.53 -17.79 6.20
N GLU A 5 -10.33 -18.11 7.48
CA GLU A 5 -11.23 -17.66 8.54
C GLU A 5 -11.04 -16.16 8.85
N VAL A 6 -12.16 -15.44 8.98
CA VAL A 6 -12.21 -14.01 9.30
C VAL A 6 -13.05 -13.80 10.54
N SER A 7 -12.52 -13.04 11.49
CA SER A 7 -13.23 -12.56 12.68
C SER A 7 -13.22 -11.04 12.66
N GLU A 8 -14.39 -10.45 12.78
CA GLU A 8 -14.58 -9.00 12.78
C GLU A 8 -15.19 -8.59 14.12
N MET A 9 -14.61 -7.57 14.75
CA MET A 9 -15.16 -6.89 15.92
C MET A 9 -15.37 -5.43 15.55
N CYS A 10 -16.60 -4.94 15.71
CA CYS A 10 -16.93 -3.55 15.41
C CYS A 10 -17.39 -2.83 16.68
N ASN A 11 -16.87 -1.63 16.89
CA ASN A 11 -17.46 -0.58 17.71
C ASN A 11 -17.99 0.51 16.75
N ASP A 12 -18.87 1.41 17.20
CA ASP A 12 -19.55 2.43 16.36
C ASP A 12 -18.63 3.22 15.42
N GLN A 13 -17.34 3.33 15.76
CA GLN A 13 -16.32 4.08 15.01
C GLN A 13 -15.14 3.25 14.52
N LEU A 14 -14.97 2.00 15.00
CA LEU A 14 -13.75 1.22 14.84
C LEU A 14 -14.09 -0.22 14.47
N LEU A 15 -13.55 -0.68 13.35
CA LEU A 15 -13.60 -2.06 12.91
C LEU A 15 -12.23 -2.70 13.08
N PHE A 16 -12.17 -3.75 13.88
CA PHE A 16 -11.05 -4.66 14.00
C PHE A 16 -11.32 -5.90 13.16
N VAL A 17 -10.40 -6.24 12.26
CA VAL A 17 -10.48 -7.41 11.39
C VAL A 17 -9.27 -8.29 11.67
N ARG A 18 -9.53 -9.54 12.03
CA ARG A 18 -8.55 -10.61 12.16
C ARG A 18 -8.78 -11.59 11.02
N TRP A 19 -7.80 -11.73 10.14
CA TRP A 19 -7.85 -12.65 9.01
C TRP A 19 -6.65 -13.56 9.01
N LYS A 20 -6.88 -14.86 8.81
CA LYS A 20 -5.80 -15.83 8.67
C LYS A 20 -5.73 -16.34 7.24
N ASP A 21 -4.63 -16.00 6.58
CA ASP A 21 -4.20 -16.63 5.33
C ASP A 21 -3.10 -17.66 5.65
N LYS A 22 -1.95 -17.64 4.96
CA LYS A 22 -0.74 -18.36 5.41
C LYS A 22 -0.20 -17.86 6.75
N ARG A 23 -0.45 -16.59 7.06
CA ARG A 23 -0.11 -15.93 8.31
C ARG A 23 -1.31 -15.14 8.78
N GLU A 24 -1.36 -14.93 10.09
CA GLU A 24 -2.38 -14.09 10.71
C GLU A 24 -2.09 -12.61 10.41
N VAL A 25 -3.13 -11.90 9.97
CA VAL A 25 -3.10 -10.46 9.70
C VAL A 25 -4.18 -9.80 10.53
N LEU A 26 -3.78 -8.79 11.30
CA LEU A 26 -4.66 -7.96 12.11
C LEU A 26 -4.74 -6.57 11.49
N MET A 27 -5.95 -6.05 11.35
CA MET A 27 -6.19 -4.72 10.79
C MET A 27 -7.19 -3.97 11.64
N LEU A 28 -6.92 -2.69 11.86
CA LEU A 28 -7.84 -1.76 12.51
C LEU A 28 -8.18 -0.63 11.54
N THR A 29 -9.45 -0.32 11.38
CA THR A 29 -9.90 0.76 10.48
C THR A 29 -11.08 1.51 11.08
N THR A 30 -11.15 2.82 10.81
CA THR A 30 -12.26 3.70 11.22
C THR A 30 -13.19 4.05 10.07
N LYS A 31 -12.82 3.68 8.83
CA LYS A 31 -13.44 4.20 7.60
C LYS A 31 -14.27 3.17 6.84
N HIS A 32 -14.07 1.89 7.12
CA HIS A 32 -14.66 0.80 6.34
C HIS A 32 -15.54 -0.07 7.24
N LYS A 33 -16.73 -0.41 6.74
CA LYS A 33 -17.62 -1.42 7.35
C LYS A 33 -17.09 -2.82 7.03
N GLY A 34 -17.44 -3.79 7.87
CA GLY A 34 -17.12 -5.21 7.67
C GLY A 34 -17.56 -5.70 6.30
N GLY A 35 -16.76 -6.57 5.68
CA GLY A 35 -17.04 -7.05 4.34
C GLY A 35 -15.83 -7.67 3.63
N MET A 36 -16.10 -8.75 2.89
CA MET A 36 -15.12 -9.39 2.01
C MET A 36 -15.31 -8.95 0.56
N VAL A 37 -14.19 -8.82 -0.15
CA VAL A 37 -14.15 -8.53 -1.59
C VAL A 37 -13.26 -9.55 -2.28
N GLU A 38 -13.58 -9.88 -3.52
CA GLU A 38 -12.70 -10.69 -4.34
C GLU A 38 -11.41 -9.92 -4.63
N SER A 39 -10.26 -10.52 -4.33
CA SER A 39 -8.95 -9.89 -4.50
C SER A 39 -8.56 -9.70 -5.98
N GLY A 40 -9.36 -10.24 -6.92
CA GLY A 40 -8.98 -10.37 -8.33
C GLY A 40 -7.82 -11.33 -8.59
N LYS A 41 -7.31 -11.98 -7.53
CA LYS A 41 -6.26 -13.00 -7.58
C LYS A 41 -6.90 -14.36 -7.40
N VAL A 42 -6.66 -15.24 -8.36
CA VAL A 42 -7.07 -16.64 -8.29
C VAL A 42 -6.08 -17.39 -7.43
N ASP A 43 -6.58 -18.18 -6.49
CA ASP A 43 -5.70 -19.04 -5.71
C ASP A 43 -5.12 -20.14 -6.61
N LYS A 44 -3.78 -20.26 -6.63
CA LYS A 44 -3.08 -21.18 -7.54
C LYS A 44 -3.32 -22.65 -7.19
N LYS A 45 -3.84 -22.94 -5.98
CA LYS A 45 -4.11 -24.30 -5.51
C LYS A 45 -5.54 -24.77 -5.78
N THR A 46 -6.53 -23.89 -5.60
CA THR A 46 -7.96 -24.24 -5.71
C THR A 46 -8.62 -23.70 -6.97
N GLY A 47 -7.98 -22.76 -7.69
CA GLY A 47 -8.57 -22.16 -8.88
C GLY A 47 -9.71 -21.18 -8.59
N GLU A 48 -9.99 -20.89 -7.32
CA GLU A 48 -11.08 -20.00 -6.89
C GLU A 48 -10.61 -18.55 -6.69
N SER A 49 -11.53 -17.60 -6.85
CA SER A 49 -11.31 -16.19 -6.53
C SER A 49 -11.03 -16.02 -5.04
N ARG A 50 -9.81 -15.59 -4.70
CA ARG A 50 -9.41 -15.41 -3.31
C ARG A 50 -10.13 -14.21 -2.71
N LYS A 51 -10.89 -14.44 -1.64
CA LYS A 51 -11.59 -13.40 -0.91
C LYS A 51 -10.65 -12.78 0.13
N ILE A 52 -10.62 -11.46 0.17
CA ILE A 52 -9.88 -10.67 1.16
C ILE A 52 -10.81 -9.63 1.77
N PRO A 53 -10.65 -9.29 3.06
CA PRO A 53 -11.33 -8.15 3.66
C PRO A 53 -11.16 -6.86 2.84
N LEU A 54 -12.26 -6.12 2.66
CA LEU A 54 -12.31 -4.84 1.93
C LEU A 54 -11.23 -3.86 2.41
N CYS A 55 -11.05 -3.81 3.73
CA CYS A 55 -10.09 -2.95 4.41
C CYS A 55 -8.66 -3.25 3.95
N MET A 56 -8.31 -4.53 3.80
CA MET A 56 -6.98 -4.94 3.33
C MET A 56 -6.78 -4.68 1.84
N SER A 57 -7.81 -4.86 1.02
CA SER A 57 -7.75 -4.51 -0.40
C SER A 57 -7.40 -3.02 -0.59
N LYS A 58 -8.11 -2.13 0.13
CA LYS A 58 -7.86 -0.69 0.09
C LYS A 58 -6.51 -0.29 0.68
N TYR A 59 -6.10 -0.93 1.78
CA TYR A 59 -4.78 -0.70 2.37
C TYR A 59 -3.68 -1.03 1.36
N ASN A 60 -3.73 -2.21 0.73
CA ASN A 60 -2.74 -2.63 -0.26
C ASN A 60 -2.72 -1.72 -1.49
N LEU A 61 -3.87 -1.18 -1.91
CA LEU A 61 -3.92 -0.19 -2.98
C LEU A 61 -3.18 1.11 -2.60
N CYS A 62 -3.45 1.62 -1.41
CA CYS A 62 -2.83 2.85 -0.90
C CYS A 62 -1.31 2.66 -0.69
N MET A 63 -0.92 1.59 0.01
CA MET A 63 0.48 1.25 0.21
C MET A 63 1.21 0.98 -1.10
N GLY A 64 0.57 0.31 -2.07
CA GLY A 64 1.15 0.09 -3.38
C GLY A 64 1.43 1.37 -4.16
N ALA A 65 0.65 2.44 -3.93
CA ALA A 65 0.95 3.76 -4.49
C ALA A 65 2.16 4.40 -3.78
N VAL A 66 2.21 4.32 -2.45
CA VAL A 66 3.33 4.85 -1.65
C VAL A 66 4.64 4.15 -2.00
N ASP A 67 4.63 2.82 -2.12
CA ASP A 67 5.80 2.02 -2.46
C ASP A 67 6.35 2.38 -3.85
N LYS A 68 5.47 2.63 -4.83
CA LYS A 68 5.88 3.08 -6.17
C LYS A 68 6.58 4.43 -6.12
N VAL A 69 6.03 5.40 -5.38
CA VAL A 69 6.65 6.71 -5.21
C VAL A 69 8.01 6.58 -4.52
N SER A 70 8.08 5.80 -3.44
CA SER A 70 9.33 5.52 -2.72
C SER A 70 10.38 4.83 -3.61
N MET A 71 9.97 3.89 -4.46
CA MET A 71 10.85 3.22 -5.41
C MET A 71 11.41 4.19 -6.43
N VAL A 72 10.57 5.04 -7.04
CA VAL A 72 11.00 6.06 -8.01
C VAL A 72 12.02 7.00 -7.37
N VAL A 73 11.70 7.54 -6.19
CA VAL A 73 12.60 8.42 -5.43
C VAL A 73 13.92 7.73 -5.10
N THR A 74 13.87 6.46 -4.71
CA THR A 74 15.07 5.68 -4.39
C THR A 74 15.93 5.48 -5.63
N VAL A 75 15.34 5.11 -6.77
CA VAL A 75 16.05 4.89 -8.04
C VAL A 75 16.69 6.18 -8.55
N THR A 76 15.98 7.31 -8.55
CA THR A 76 16.54 8.61 -8.96
C THR A 76 17.68 9.05 -8.04
N SER A 77 17.50 8.82 -6.72
CA SER A 77 18.49 9.16 -5.71
C SER A 77 19.72 8.25 -5.71
N THR A 78 19.62 6.98 -6.10
CA THR A 78 20.74 6.02 -6.09
C THR A 78 21.56 6.05 -7.37
N VAL A 79 20.95 6.21 -8.54
CA VAL A 79 21.66 6.26 -9.83
C VAL A 79 22.66 7.43 -9.89
N THR A 80 22.35 8.54 -9.22
CA THR A 80 23.14 9.77 -9.32
C THR A 80 24.32 9.85 -8.33
N ARG A 81 24.42 8.96 -7.31
CA ARG A 81 25.03 9.37 -6.01
C ARG A 81 25.84 8.35 -5.19
N LYS A 82 26.57 7.42 -5.80
CA LYS A 82 27.52 6.60 -5.00
C LYS A 82 28.67 7.40 -4.35
N SER A 83 28.87 8.69 -4.69
CA SER A 83 30.02 9.50 -4.24
C SER A 83 29.67 10.94 -3.80
N MET A 84 28.54 11.18 -3.13
CA MET A 84 28.16 12.54 -2.66
C MET A 84 28.09 12.69 -1.14
N LYS A 85 28.71 13.78 -0.63
CA LYS A 85 28.60 14.22 0.76
C LYS A 85 27.13 14.42 1.16
N TRP A 86 26.78 14.09 2.41
CA TRP A 86 25.39 14.04 2.92
C TRP A 86 24.57 15.30 2.61
N TYR A 87 25.12 16.52 2.76
CA TYR A 87 24.38 17.75 2.48
C TYR A 87 23.92 17.86 1.02
N LYS A 88 24.78 17.45 0.07
CA LYS A 88 24.36 17.35 -1.32
C LYS A 88 23.25 16.31 -1.41
N LYS A 89 23.33 15.18 -0.68
CA LYS A 89 22.30 14.11 -0.67
C LYS A 89 20.89 14.69 -0.51
N TYR A 90 20.73 15.60 0.45
CA TYR A 90 19.47 16.27 0.73
C TYR A 90 19.04 17.24 -0.37
N PHE A 91 19.97 18.06 -0.89
CA PHE A 91 19.63 19.04 -1.94
C PHE A 91 18.99 18.40 -3.18
N PHE A 92 19.59 17.36 -3.75
CA PHE A 92 18.99 16.74 -4.94
C PHE A 92 17.76 15.88 -4.59
N HIS A 93 17.63 15.39 -3.36
CA HIS A 93 16.40 14.72 -2.95
C HIS A 93 15.21 15.69 -2.95
N LEU A 94 15.42 16.91 -2.43
CA LEU A 94 14.43 17.98 -2.52
C LEU A 94 14.14 18.36 -3.98
N LEU A 95 15.18 18.44 -4.81
CA LEU A 95 15.06 18.73 -6.24
C LEU A 95 14.20 17.66 -6.96
N ASP A 96 14.48 16.37 -6.72
CA ASP A 96 13.72 15.24 -7.28
C ASP A 96 12.23 15.31 -6.86
N ILE A 97 11.94 15.62 -5.59
CA ILE A 97 10.56 15.80 -5.10
C ILE A 97 9.88 16.98 -5.81
N THR A 98 10.58 18.11 -6.00
CA THR A 98 10.00 19.27 -6.69
C THR A 98 9.68 18.99 -8.15
N ILE A 99 10.55 18.26 -8.87
CA ILE A 99 10.31 17.84 -10.25
C ILE A 99 9.12 16.87 -10.32
N LEU A 100 9.05 15.90 -9.39
CA LEU A 100 7.94 14.96 -9.35
C LEU A 100 6.61 15.70 -9.11
N ASN A 101 6.59 16.65 -8.18
CA ASN A 101 5.40 17.44 -7.88
C ASN A 101 4.98 18.34 -9.06
N SER A 102 5.92 18.99 -9.75
CA SER A 102 5.59 19.81 -10.93
C SER A 102 5.02 18.97 -12.07
N HIS A 103 5.59 17.79 -12.32
CA HIS A 103 5.07 16.84 -13.29
C HIS A 103 3.67 16.33 -12.93
N LEU A 104 3.41 16.02 -11.66
CA LEU A 104 2.07 15.65 -11.19
C LEU A 104 1.06 16.78 -11.39
N LEU A 105 1.42 18.04 -11.10
CA LEU A 105 0.56 19.20 -11.35
C LEU A 105 0.25 19.37 -12.83
N GLN A 106 1.25 19.21 -13.71
CA GLN A 106 1.05 19.32 -15.16
C GLN A 106 0.10 18.25 -15.69
N ILE A 107 0.22 17.00 -15.23
CA ILE A 107 -0.68 15.91 -15.63
C ILE A 107 -2.11 16.14 -15.12
N THR A 108 -2.26 16.66 -13.89
CA THR A 108 -3.58 16.85 -13.28
C THR A 108 -4.33 18.04 -13.87
N ALA A 109 -3.61 19.01 -14.44
CA ALA A 109 -4.18 20.20 -15.07
C ALA A 109 -4.53 20.03 -16.56
N SER A 110 -4.18 18.89 -17.17
CA SER A 110 -4.50 18.53 -18.56
C SER A 110 -5.66 17.55 -18.65
#